data_AF-X0YUV4-F1
#
_entry.id   AF-X0YUV4-F1
#
_cell.length_a   1.000
_cell.length_b   1.000
_cell.length_c   1.000
_cell.angle_alpha   90.00
_cell.angle_beta   90.00
_cell.angle_gamma   90.00
#
_symmetry.space_group_name_H-M   'P 1'
#
loop_
_entity.id
_entity.type
_entity.pdbx_description
1 polymer ?
#
loop_
_entity_poly.entity_id
_entity_poly.type
_entity_poly.pdbx_seq_one_letter_code
_entity_poly.pdbx_strand_id
1 'polypeptide(L)'
;MARGRTRHQELHEETAELIQVKVVSIADSIGLGLHNMLVGLIRVKEKAQTRELPVFGWLPKLNIPLFGHIDELLVENNRTKVIDHKTRKSDRMPTRAQTRVTEFQLMTYYGLLKTIQSESFDFTKILECYNLDSNSTFTDEFLDELGPKEKPLEKNLLKLTTMINEAARIIPELSKDLE
;
A
#
# COMPACT_ATOMS: atom_id res chain seq x y z
N MET A 1 -13.64 -17.73 4.90
CA MET A 1 -12.95 -16.50 4.46
C MET A 1 -13.22 -15.35 5.43
N ALA A 2 -14.40 -15.30 6.07
CA ALA A 2 -14.75 -14.27 7.06
C ALA A 2 -13.73 -14.11 8.21
N ARG A 3 -13.40 -15.18 8.94
CA ARG A 3 -12.48 -15.12 10.11
C ARG A 3 -11.08 -14.55 9.82
N GLY A 4 -10.56 -14.74 8.61
CA GLY A 4 -9.27 -14.17 8.23
C GLY A 4 -9.37 -12.66 8.11
N ARG A 5 -10.27 -12.18 7.25
CA ARG A 5 -10.50 -10.74 7.03
C ARG A 5 -10.84 -9.98 8.30
N THR A 6 -11.65 -10.57 9.19
CA THR A 6 -11.98 -9.96 10.49
C THR A 6 -10.72 -9.70 11.33
N ARG A 7 -9.78 -10.65 11.38
CA ARG A 7 -8.53 -10.47 12.12
C ARG A 7 -7.63 -9.39 11.51
N HIS A 8 -7.53 -9.34 10.18
CA HIS A 8 -6.79 -8.27 9.50
C HIS A 8 -7.37 -6.88 9.78
N GLN A 9 -8.70 -6.78 9.75
CA GLN A 9 -9.43 -5.56 10.06
C GLN A 9 -9.17 -5.11 11.51
N GLU A 10 -9.35 -6.01 12.49
CA GLU A 10 -9.09 -5.74 13.91
C GLU A 10 -7.65 -5.24 14.14
N LEU A 11 -6.68 -5.94 13.55
CA LEU A 11 -5.26 -5.58 13.64
C LEU A 11 -4.96 -4.24 12.96
N HIS A 12 -5.66 -3.87 11.89
CA HIS A 12 -5.49 -2.58 11.24
C HIS A 12 -6.09 -1.45 12.09
N GLU A 13 -7.27 -1.66 12.67
CA GLU A 13 -7.94 -0.72 13.59
C GLU A 13 -7.11 -0.43 14.86
N GLU A 14 -6.30 -1.39 15.32
CA GLU A 14 -5.31 -1.14 16.38
C GLU A 14 -4.25 -0.10 15.99
N THR A 15 -3.95 -0.02 14.70
CA THR A 15 -2.89 0.87 14.18
C THR A 15 -3.46 2.20 13.70
N ALA A 16 -4.58 2.21 12.98
CA ALA A 16 -5.13 3.38 12.30
C ALA A 16 -6.63 3.52 12.51
N GLU A 17 -7.10 4.76 12.51
CA GLU A 17 -8.53 5.05 12.49
C GLU A 17 -9.08 4.79 11.08
N LEU A 18 -10.11 3.95 11.00
CA LEU A 18 -10.77 3.63 9.74
C LEU A 18 -11.94 4.57 9.49
N ILE A 19 -11.81 5.35 8.41
CA ILE A 19 -12.86 6.26 7.96
C ILE A 19 -13.58 5.62 6.78
N GLN A 20 -14.89 5.47 6.89
CA GLN A 20 -15.71 5.03 5.76
C GLN A 20 -15.88 6.21 4.79
N VAL A 21 -15.37 6.05 3.58
CA VAL A 21 -15.46 7.06 2.52
C VAL A 21 -16.23 6.51 1.33
N LYS A 22 -17.08 7.33 0.71
CA LYS A 22 -17.77 6.97 -0.52
C LYS A 22 -16.93 7.43 -1.70
N VAL A 23 -16.52 6.50 -2.53
CA VAL A 23 -15.77 6.79 -3.75
C VAL A 23 -16.75 7.13 -4.88
N VAL A 24 -16.55 8.28 -5.51
CA VAL A 24 -17.48 8.82 -6.53
C VAL A 24 -16.91 8.66 -7.95
N SER A 25 -15.58 8.70 -8.10
CA SER A 25 -14.91 8.58 -9.39
C SER A 25 -13.69 7.65 -9.37
N ILE A 26 -13.17 7.32 -10.56
CA ILE A 26 -11.90 6.58 -10.70
C ILE A 26 -10.74 7.38 -10.10
N ALA A 27 -10.74 8.71 -10.28
CA ALA A 27 -9.74 9.60 -9.68
C ALA A 27 -9.76 9.50 -8.15
N ASP A 28 -10.95 9.48 -7.55
CA ASP A 28 -11.08 9.32 -6.09
C ASP A 28 -10.59 7.95 -5.62
N SER A 29 -10.89 6.88 -6.36
CA SER A 29 -10.44 5.53 -6.02
C SER A 29 -8.92 5.40 -6.05
N ILE A 30 -8.29 5.89 -7.13
CA ILE A 30 -6.84 5.84 -7.30
C ILE A 30 -6.17 6.79 -6.32
N GLY A 31 -6.69 8.01 -6.19
CA GLY A 31 -6.22 9.00 -5.23
C GLY A 31 -6.26 8.49 -3.79
N LEU A 32 -7.35 7.83 -3.38
CA LEU A 32 -7.50 7.25 -2.05
C LEU A 32 -6.44 6.18 -1.80
N GLY A 33 -6.21 5.29 -2.77
CA GLY A 33 -5.17 4.27 -2.65
C GLY A 33 -3.76 4.88 -2.54
N LEU A 34 -3.44 5.88 -3.37
CA LEU A 34 -2.17 6.61 -3.32
C LEU A 34 -2.00 7.34 -1.97
N HIS A 35 -3.04 8.00 -1.50
CA HIS A 35 -3.06 8.67 -0.21
C HIS A 35 -2.82 7.69 0.94
N ASN A 36 -3.51 6.55 0.95
CA ASN A 36 -3.35 5.52 1.98
C ASN A 36 -1.94 4.90 1.93
N MET A 37 -1.37 4.74 0.74
CA MET A 37 0.02 4.30 0.59
C MET A 37 0.99 5.32 1.19
N LEU A 38 0.82 6.61 0.88
CA LEU A 38 1.63 7.70 1.43
C LEU A 38 1.56 7.75 2.95
N VAL A 39 0.34 7.77 3.51
CA VAL A 39 0.12 7.79 4.97
C VAL A 39 0.75 6.56 5.62
N GLY A 40 0.58 5.37 5.03
CA GLY A 40 1.18 4.15 5.56
C GLY A 40 2.72 4.20 5.55
N LEU A 41 3.36 4.72 4.52
CA LEU A 41 4.82 4.91 4.48
C LEU A 41 5.30 5.93 5.53
N ILE A 42 4.58 7.04 5.70
CA ILE A 42 4.86 8.02 6.77
C ILE A 42 4.77 7.35 8.14
N ARG A 43 3.75 6.52 8.36
CA ARG A 43 3.58 5.76 9.61
C ARG A 43 4.70 4.76 9.87
N VAL A 44 5.20 4.07 8.84
CA VAL A 44 6.39 3.21 8.98
C VAL A 44 7.57 4.00 9.54
N LYS A 45 7.79 5.24 9.06
CA LYS A 45 8.83 6.11 9.59
C LYS A 45 8.55 6.56 11.04
N GLU A 46 7.33 6.97 11.34
CA GLU A 46 7.00 7.59 12.63
C GLU A 46 6.76 6.59 13.77
N LYS A 47 6.21 5.42 13.44
CA LYS A 47 5.74 4.40 14.39
C LYS A 47 6.44 3.06 14.23
N ALA A 48 7.42 2.96 13.33
CA ALA A 48 8.12 1.72 12.99
C ALA A 48 7.19 0.61 12.45
N GLN A 49 5.93 0.90 12.12
CA GLN A 49 4.96 -0.11 11.74
C GLN A 49 3.79 0.48 10.93
N THR A 50 3.28 -0.28 9.98
CA THR A 50 1.94 -0.06 9.36
C THR A 50 1.31 -1.39 8.99
N ARG A 51 -0.02 -1.43 8.89
CA ARG A 51 -0.79 -2.60 8.45
C ARG A 51 -1.71 -2.29 7.28
N GLU A 52 -2.06 -3.32 6.50
CA GLU A 52 -2.94 -3.26 5.32
C GLU A 52 -2.54 -2.16 4.32
N LEU A 53 -1.23 -2.01 4.11
CA LEU A 53 -0.67 -0.96 3.25
C LEU A 53 -1.02 -1.25 1.79
N PRO A 54 -1.82 -0.42 1.10
CA PRO A 54 -1.95 -0.54 -0.34
C PRO A 54 -0.62 -0.19 -1.00
N VAL A 55 -0.20 -1.03 -1.95
CA VAL A 55 1.02 -0.83 -2.73
C VAL A 55 0.69 -0.77 -4.21
N PHE A 56 1.20 0.27 -4.84
CA PHE A 56 1.09 0.54 -6.27
C PHE A 56 2.42 0.23 -6.92
N GLY A 57 2.40 -0.53 -8.00
CA GLY A 57 3.59 -1.04 -8.64
C GLY A 57 3.44 -1.19 -10.14
N TRP A 58 4.55 -1.50 -10.79
CA TRP A 58 4.61 -1.78 -12.22
C TRP A 58 5.41 -3.06 -12.42
N LEU A 59 4.93 -3.94 -13.29
CA LEU A 59 5.66 -5.14 -13.67
C LEU A 59 6.34 -4.89 -15.02
N PRO A 60 7.67 -4.61 -15.06
CA PRO A 60 8.32 -4.10 -16.27
C PRO A 60 8.24 -5.08 -17.46
N LYS A 61 8.29 -6.39 -17.19
CA LYS A 61 8.28 -7.42 -18.25
C LYS A 61 6.94 -7.56 -18.96
N LEU A 62 5.84 -7.31 -18.26
CA LEU A 62 4.49 -7.43 -18.83
C LEU A 62 3.88 -6.07 -19.18
N ASN A 63 4.54 -4.98 -18.77
CA ASN A 63 4.07 -3.61 -18.98
C ASN A 63 2.64 -3.38 -18.44
N ILE A 64 2.37 -3.89 -17.25
CA ILE A 64 1.08 -3.76 -16.56
C ILE A 64 1.27 -3.16 -15.17
N PRO A 65 0.30 -2.38 -14.67
CA PRO A 65 0.28 -1.97 -13.28
C PRO A 65 -0.05 -3.16 -12.38
N LEU A 66 0.48 -3.15 -11.16
CA LEU A 66 0.21 -4.12 -10.11
C LEU A 66 -0.28 -3.39 -8.87
N PHE A 67 -1.38 -3.89 -8.29
CA PHE A 67 -1.95 -3.38 -7.06
C PHE A 67 -2.04 -4.52 -6.06
N GLY A 68 -1.68 -4.23 -4.82
CA GLY A 68 -1.77 -5.21 -3.74
C GLY A 68 -1.94 -4.53 -2.39
N HIS A 69 -2.18 -5.34 -1.37
CA HIS A 69 -2.21 -4.93 0.02
C HIS A 69 -1.17 -5.75 0.76
N ILE A 70 -0.26 -5.06 1.44
CA ILE A 70 0.75 -5.66 2.29
C ILE A 70 0.17 -5.69 3.70
N ASP A 71 0.04 -6.88 4.28
CA ASP A 71 -0.59 -7.04 5.58
C ASP A 71 0.13 -6.25 6.66
N GLU A 72 1.47 -6.29 6.69
CA GLU A 72 2.27 -5.50 7.63
C GLU A 72 3.66 -5.14 7.09
N LEU A 73 4.08 -3.90 7.36
CA LEU A 73 5.49 -3.51 7.36
C LEU A 73 5.92 -3.19 8.79
N LEU A 74 7.06 -3.76 9.19
CA LEU A 74 7.61 -3.59 10.52
C LEU A 74 9.10 -3.24 10.45
N VAL A 75 9.52 -2.19 11.15
CA VAL A 75 10.91 -1.78 11.24
C VAL A 75 11.54 -2.41 12.48
N GLU A 76 12.49 -3.31 12.26
CA GLU A 76 13.30 -3.95 13.30
C GLU A 76 14.78 -3.86 12.93
N ASN A 77 15.66 -3.58 13.89
CA ASN A 77 17.11 -3.49 13.66
C ASN A 77 17.48 -2.59 12.47
N ASN A 78 16.77 -1.46 12.31
CA ASN A 78 16.94 -0.51 11.20
C ASN A 78 16.72 -1.14 9.80
N ARG A 79 15.84 -2.13 9.71
CA ARG A 79 15.41 -2.79 8.47
C ARG A 79 13.90 -2.91 8.44
N THR A 80 13.31 -2.73 7.26
CA THR A 80 11.86 -2.85 7.05
C THR A 80 11.51 -4.27 6.60
N LYS A 81 10.84 -5.05 7.45
CA LYS A 81 10.30 -6.38 7.13
C LYS A 81 8.97 -6.26 6.40
N VAL A 82 8.73 -7.16 5.46
CA VAL A 82 7.43 -7.36 4.80
C VAL A 82 6.84 -8.63 5.38
N ILE A 83 5.66 -8.52 6.00
CA ILE A 83 5.04 -9.61 6.75
C ILE A 83 3.66 -9.92 6.15
N ASP A 84 3.36 -11.20 5.93
CA ASP A 84 2.08 -11.72 5.43
C ASP A 84 1.39 -12.61 6.48
N HIS A 85 0.32 -12.10 7.11
CA HIS A 85 -0.37 -12.74 8.23
C HIS A 85 -1.35 -13.81 7.76
N LYS A 86 -0.85 -14.97 7.30
CA LYS A 86 -1.76 -16.06 6.90
C LYS A 86 -2.45 -16.72 8.09
N THR A 87 -3.76 -16.47 8.23
CA THR A 87 -4.62 -17.22 9.15
C THR A 87 -4.82 -18.67 8.68
N ARG A 88 -4.34 -19.64 9.47
CA ARG A 88 -4.49 -21.07 9.16
C ARG A 88 -5.90 -21.56 9.45
N LYS A 89 -6.54 -22.22 8.49
CA LYS A 89 -7.86 -22.88 8.66
C LYS A 89 -7.77 -24.28 9.28
N SER A 90 -6.59 -24.89 9.30
CA SER A 90 -6.35 -26.22 9.86
C SER A 90 -4.96 -26.29 10.48
N ASP A 91 -4.77 -27.17 11.46
CA ASP A 91 -3.47 -27.45 12.07
C ASP A 91 -2.51 -28.23 11.15
N ARG A 92 -2.99 -28.70 9.99
CA ARG A 92 -2.12 -29.30 8.97
C ARG A 92 -1.18 -28.24 8.42
N MET A 93 0.09 -28.62 8.27
CA MET A 93 1.08 -27.77 7.61
C MET A 93 0.64 -27.40 6.19
N PRO A 94 0.90 -26.16 5.74
CA PRO A 94 0.66 -25.76 4.36
C PRO A 94 1.35 -26.73 3.40
N THR A 95 0.68 -27.04 2.30
CA THR A 95 1.29 -27.77 1.20
C THR A 95 2.41 -26.93 0.58
N ARG A 96 3.39 -27.57 -0.07
CA ARG A 96 4.45 -26.87 -0.82
C ARG A 96 3.92 -25.86 -1.84
N ALA A 97 2.79 -26.17 -2.48
CA ALA A 97 2.14 -25.26 -3.41
C ALA A 97 1.63 -23.99 -2.72
N GLN A 98 0.99 -24.13 -1.54
CA GLN A 98 0.53 -22.99 -0.75
C GLN A 98 1.68 -22.13 -0.25
N THR A 99 2.76 -22.75 0.23
CA THR A 99 3.98 -22.03 0.63
C THR A 99 4.53 -21.22 -0.53
N ARG A 100 4.62 -21.80 -1.73
CA ARG A 100 5.16 -21.13 -2.91
C ARG A 100 4.33 -19.92 -3.36
N VAL A 101 3.01 -19.95 -3.14
CA VAL A 101 2.13 -18.81 -3.41
C VAL A 101 2.43 -17.66 -2.45
N THR A 102 2.55 -17.95 -1.14
CA THR A 102 2.94 -16.94 -0.14
C THR A 102 4.34 -16.38 -0.42
N GLU A 103 5.32 -17.24 -0.71
CA GLU A 103 6.67 -16.80 -1.10
C GLU A 103 6.64 -15.88 -2.32
N PHE A 104 5.88 -16.24 -3.36
CA PHE A 104 5.76 -15.41 -4.56
C PHE A 104 5.11 -14.05 -4.25
N GLN A 105 4.10 -14.02 -3.39
CA GLN A 105 3.44 -12.80 -2.95
C GLN A 105 4.43 -11.88 -2.21
N LEU A 106 5.14 -12.41 -1.20
CA LEU A 106 6.14 -11.68 -0.42
C LEU A 106 7.28 -11.16 -1.30
N MET A 107 7.81 -12.00 -2.20
CA MET A 107 8.85 -11.60 -3.16
C MET A 107 8.38 -10.50 -4.10
N THR A 108 7.11 -10.54 -4.51
CA THR A 108 6.50 -9.52 -5.36
C THR A 108 6.42 -8.19 -4.61
N TYR A 109 5.91 -8.18 -3.38
CA TYR A 109 5.84 -6.97 -2.56
C TYR A 109 7.21 -6.39 -2.23
N TYR A 110 8.16 -7.23 -1.86
CA TYR A 110 9.55 -6.81 -1.67
C TYR A 110 10.11 -6.17 -2.94
N GLY A 111 9.89 -6.79 -4.10
CA GLY A 111 10.34 -6.25 -5.39
C GLY A 111 9.74 -4.88 -5.71
N LEU A 112 8.43 -4.72 -5.54
CA LEU A 112 7.73 -3.46 -5.75
C LEU A 112 8.28 -2.35 -4.84
N LEU A 113 8.30 -2.59 -3.52
CA LEU A 113 8.80 -1.62 -2.56
C LEU A 113 10.25 -1.25 -2.84
N LYS A 114 11.09 -2.22 -3.21
CA LYS A 114 12.48 -1.97 -3.57
C LYS A 114 12.59 -1.05 -4.78
N THR A 115 11.75 -1.24 -5.81
CA THR A 115 11.72 -0.35 -6.98
C THR A 115 11.29 1.07 -6.61
N ILE A 116 10.31 1.20 -5.72
CA ILE A 116 9.81 2.50 -5.25
C ILE A 116 10.89 3.22 -4.42
N GLN A 117 11.66 2.48 -3.60
CA GLN A 117 12.80 3.04 -2.85
C GLN A 117 13.98 3.47 -3.75
N SER A 118 14.23 2.79 -4.87
CA SER A 118 15.45 2.95 -5.67
C SER A 118 15.44 4.09 -6.70
N GLU A 119 14.78 5.22 -6.40
CA GLU A 119 14.70 6.42 -7.25
C GLU A 119 14.46 6.15 -8.76
N SER A 120 13.32 5.59 -9.12
CA SER A 120 12.96 5.42 -10.55
C SER A 120 11.52 5.01 -10.81
N PHE A 121 10.69 4.91 -9.76
CA PHE A 121 9.31 4.51 -9.96
C PHE A 121 8.48 5.68 -10.47
N ASP A 122 8.24 5.64 -11.77
CA ASP A 122 7.39 6.57 -12.48
C ASP A 122 5.93 6.16 -12.36
N PHE A 123 5.23 6.73 -11.38
CA PHE A 123 3.81 6.51 -11.16
C PHE A 123 2.93 7.11 -12.27
N THR A 124 3.45 7.96 -13.17
CA THR A 124 2.63 8.54 -14.25
C THR A 124 2.03 7.45 -15.13
N LYS A 125 2.78 6.37 -15.38
CA LYS A 125 2.29 5.20 -16.12
C LYS A 125 1.09 4.53 -15.47
N ILE A 126 1.01 4.55 -14.14
CA ILE A 126 -0.17 4.05 -13.42
C ILE A 126 -1.35 4.98 -13.65
N LEU A 127 -1.17 6.29 -13.53
CA LEU A 127 -2.23 7.28 -13.75
C LEU A 127 -2.79 7.20 -15.18
N GLU A 128 -1.90 7.10 -16.18
CA GLU A 128 -2.27 6.95 -17.59
C GLU A 128 -3.12 5.71 -17.86
N CYS A 129 -2.87 4.59 -17.16
CA CYS A 129 -3.70 3.37 -17.29
C CYS A 129 -5.17 3.60 -16.91
N TYR A 130 -5.46 4.65 -16.15
CA TYR A 130 -6.80 5.03 -15.73
C TYR A 130 -7.33 6.28 -16.44
N ASN A 131 -6.66 6.74 -17.50
CA ASN A 131 -6.93 8.01 -18.19
C ASN A 131 -6.86 9.22 -17.24
N LEU A 132 -5.96 9.17 -16.25
CA LEU A 132 -5.66 10.28 -15.35
C LEU A 132 -4.41 11.00 -15.84
N ASP A 133 -4.42 12.32 -15.71
CA ASP A 133 -3.35 13.22 -16.14
C ASP A 133 -2.73 13.99 -14.95
N SER A 134 -1.79 14.88 -15.26
CA SER A 134 -1.09 15.70 -14.26
C SER A 134 -2.01 16.68 -13.51
N ASN A 135 -3.18 16.99 -14.04
CA ASN A 135 -4.16 17.90 -13.43
C ASN A 135 -5.24 17.15 -12.66
N SER A 136 -5.25 15.82 -12.71
CA SER A 136 -6.24 15.00 -12.04
C SER A 136 -6.17 15.17 -10.53
N THR A 137 -7.32 15.48 -9.93
CA THR A 137 -7.49 15.71 -8.50
C THR A 137 -8.69 14.91 -7.98
N PHE A 138 -8.80 14.76 -6.66
CA PHE A 138 -10.05 14.29 -6.06
C PHE A 138 -11.22 15.20 -6.45
N THR A 139 -12.39 14.61 -6.64
CA THR A 139 -13.61 15.34 -6.95
C THR A 139 -14.07 16.17 -5.76
N ASP A 140 -14.74 17.30 -6.03
CA ASP A 140 -15.32 18.11 -4.95
C ASP A 140 -16.38 17.32 -4.17
N GLU A 141 -17.18 16.46 -4.83
CA GLU A 141 -18.16 15.59 -4.15
C GLU A 141 -17.47 14.67 -3.14
N PHE A 142 -16.37 14.00 -3.52
CA PHE A 142 -15.60 13.18 -2.59
C PHE A 142 -15.03 14.01 -1.45
N LEU A 143 -14.46 15.18 -1.76
CA LEU A 143 -13.86 16.03 -0.74
C LEU A 143 -14.91 16.53 0.25
N ASP A 144 -16.08 16.99 -0.19
CA ASP A 144 -17.12 17.58 0.65
C ASP A 144 -17.69 16.59 1.68
N GLU A 145 -17.66 15.29 1.39
CA GLU A 145 -18.07 14.25 2.34
C GLU A 145 -17.06 14.05 3.50
N LEU A 146 -15.80 14.49 3.35
CA LEU A 146 -14.75 14.33 4.36
C LEU A 146 -14.76 15.43 5.42
N GLY A 147 -14.60 15.03 6.68
CA GLY A 147 -14.40 15.92 7.80
C GLY A 147 -13.08 16.72 7.73
N PRO A 148 -12.91 17.80 8.52
CA PRO A 148 -11.73 18.66 8.46
C PRO A 148 -10.38 17.96 8.69
N LYS A 149 -10.37 16.89 9.51
CA LYS A 149 -9.18 16.08 9.81
C LYS A 149 -9.00 14.89 8.87
N GLU A 150 -9.95 14.65 7.98
CA GLU A 150 -10.02 13.49 7.09
C GLU A 150 -9.63 13.86 5.65
N LYS A 151 -9.37 15.15 5.40
CA LYS A 151 -8.94 15.63 4.09
C LYS A 151 -7.59 15.01 3.70
N PRO A 152 -7.39 14.69 2.41
CA PRO A 152 -6.14 14.14 1.96
C PRO A 152 -4.98 15.14 2.16
N LEU A 153 -3.78 14.62 2.41
CA LEU A 153 -2.55 15.40 2.55
C LEU A 153 -2.25 16.27 1.32
N GLU A 154 -2.69 15.82 0.15
CA GLU A 154 -2.59 16.53 -1.13
C GLU A 154 -3.75 16.10 -2.02
N LYS A 155 -4.32 17.06 -2.77
CA LYS A 155 -5.49 16.83 -3.64
C LYS A 155 -5.11 16.32 -5.02
N ASN A 156 -3.95 16.74 -5.53
CA ASN A 156 -3.47 16.37 -6.86
C ASN A 156 -2.78 15.01 -6.83
N LEU A 157 -3.24 14.11 -7.70
CA LEU A 157 -2.78 12.72 -7.72
C LEU A 157 -1.31 12.60 -8.13
N LEU A 158 -0.84 13.42 -9.08
CA LEU A 158 0.57 13.40 -9.47
C LEU A 158 1.46 13.84 -8.31
N LYS A 159 1.08 14.90 -7.59
CA LYS A 159 1.84 15.33 -6.40
C LYS A 159 1.86 14.29 -5.29
N LEU A 160 0.75 13.57 -5.05
CA LEU A 160 0.74 12.43 -4.13
C LEU A 160 1.81 11.40 -4.50
N THR A 161 1.97 11.08 -5.79
CA THR A 161 2.98 10.11 -6.23
C THR A 161 4.42 10.58 -5.97
N THR A 162 4.68 11.88 -6.10
CA THR A 162 5.97 12.48 -5.73
C THR A 162 6.23 12.33 -4.24
N MET A 163 5.23 12.63 -3.40
CA MET A 163 5.32 12.47 -1.96
C MET A 163 5.52 11.00 -1.55
N ILE A 164 4.90 10.04 -2.25
CA ILE A 164 5.11 8.60 -2.03
C ILE A 164 6.57 8.22 -2.29
N ASN A 165 7.14 8.70 -3.40
CA ASN A 165 8.55 8.45 -3.72
C ASN A 165 9.49 9.02 -2.64
N GLU A 166 9.19 10.21 -2.11
CA GLU A 166 9.95 10.80 -1.01
C GLU A 166 9.78 10.00 0.30
N ALA A 167 8.54 9.62 0.64
CA ALA A 167 8.22 8.85 1.83
C ALA A 167 8.82 7.43 1.81
N ALA A 168 8.94 6.81 0.63
CA ALA A 168 9.58 5.52 0.48
C ALA A 168 11.10 5.57 0.74
N ARG A 169 11.77 6.69 0.42
CA ARG A 169 13.22 6.84 0.61
C ARG A 169 13.63 7.03 2.06
N ILE A 170 12.72 7.54 2.88
CA ILE A 170 12.99 7.86 4.29
C ILE A 170 12.71 6.68 5.23
N ILE A 171 12.02 5.63 4.76
CA ILE A 171 11.89 4.39 5.54
C ILE A 171 13.17 3.56 5.45
N PRO A 172 13.54 2.77 6.47
CA PRO A 172 14.75 1.95 6.43
C PRO A 172 14.75 0.94 5.28
N GLU A 173 15.95 0.52 4.86
CA GLU A 173 16.10 -0.47 3.79
C GLU A 173 15.31 -1.75 4.10
N LEU A 174 14.74 -2.36 3.07
CA LEU A 174 14.02 -3.62 3.21
C LEU A 174 14.92 -4.74 3.76
N SER A 175 14.35 -5.57 4.63
CA SER A 175 14.94 -6.84 5.06
C SER A 175 14.81 -7.89 3.96
N LYS A 176 15.81 -8.77 3.84
CA LYS A 176 15.71 -9.97 2.99
C LYS A 176 14.97 -11.12 3.66
N ASP A 177 14.77 -11.02 4.96
CA ASP A 177 13.97 -11.96 5.74
C ASP A 177 12.49 -11.58 5.54
N LEU A 178 11.81 -12.38 4.72
CA LEU A 178 10.38 -12.24 4.41
C LEU A 178 9.61 -13.23 5.30
N GLU A 179 8.57 -12.74 5.98
CA GLU A 179 7.82 -13.51 6.99
C GLU A 179 6.34 -13.67 6.62
#